data_AF-A0A8T4G9Q0-F1
#
_entry.id   AF-A0A8T4G9Q0-F1
#
_cell.length_a   1.000
_cell.length_b   1.000
_cell.length_c   1.000
_cell.angle_alpha   90.00
_cell.angle_beta   90.00
_cell.angle_gamma   90.00
#
_symmetry.space_group_name_H-M   'P 1'
#
loop_
_entity.id
_entity.type
_entity.pdbx_description
1 polymer ?
#
loop_
_entity_poly.entity_id
_entity_poly.type
_entity_poly.pdbx_seq_one_letter_code
_entity_poly.pdbx_strand_id
1 'polypeptide(L)'
;MFSLKVESEDGFCKMKLYPADPEFSIGGYGRDDVLVFKGAPVSLSAIQKMLEKEFGEVLVNIKENSIEIEMQRMDCSLVIEDVAIAIREMMENAAKDLDQIEEIIKESLKKYMRRVGGSNGN
;
A
#
# COMPACT_ATOMS: atom_id res chain seq x y z
N MET A 1 -0.02 -11.01 -3.46
CA MET A 1 -0.61 -9.94 -2.62
C MET A 1 -2.13 -9.91 -2.72
N PHE A 2 -2.72 -9.71 -3.91
CA PHE A 2 -4.18 -9.69 -4.09
C PHE A 2 -4.65 -10.65 -5.18
N SER A 3 -5.90 -11.11 -5.09
CA SER A 3 -6.64 -11.67 -6.23
C SER A 3 -7.52 -10.59 -6.85
N LEU A 4 -7.60 -10.57 -8.17
CA LEU A 4 -8.29 -9.52 -8.92
C LEU A 4 -9.56 -10.05 -9.57
N LYS A 5 -10.64 -9.27 -9.48
CA LYS A 5 -11.88 -9.50 -10.23
C LYS A 5 -12.23 -8.24 -11.02
N VAL A 6 -12.41 -8.40 -12.32
CA VAL A 6 -12.81 -7.32 -13.24
C VAL A 6 -14.32 -7.32 -13.38
N GLU A 7 -14.93 -6.16 -13.21
CA GLU A 7 -16.34 -5.91 -13.49
C GLU A 7 -16.38 -4.78 -14.52
N SER A 8 -16.54 -5.10 -15.80
CA SER A 8 -16.70 -4.09 -16.85
C SER A 8 -18.17 -3.67 -16.94
N GLU A 9 -18.46 -2.38 -16.79
CA GLU A 9 -19.77 -1.78 -17.06
C GLU A 9 -19.65 -0.75 -18.19
N ASP A 10 -20.73 -0.46 -18.91
CA ASP A 10 -20.70 0.45 -20.07
C ASP A 10 -20.09 1.82 -19.69
N GLY A 11 -18.90 2.10 -20.24
CA GLY A 11 -18.18 3.37 -20.06
C GLY A 11 -17.19 3.44 -18.88
N PHE A 12 -17.16 2.42 -18.02
CA PHE A 12 -16.31 2.39 -16.82
C PHE A 12 -15.54 1.08 -16.69
N CYS A 13 -14.28 1.18 -16.31
CA CYS A 13 -13.54 0.02 -15.85
C CYS A 13 -13.60 -0.06 -14.34
N LYS A 14 -14.24 -1.11 -13.82
CA LYS A 14 -14.27 -1.38 -12.38
C LYS A 14 -13.50 -2.66 -12.07
N MET A 15 -12.61 -2.58 -11.10
CA MET A 15 -11.87 -3.74 -10.62
C MET A 15 -11.98 -3.85 -9.10
N LYS A 16 -11.96 -5.09 -8.63
CA LYS A 16 -11.96 -5.44 -7.22
C LYS A 16 -10.68 -6.19 -6.88
N LEU A 17 -9.91 -5.65 -5.96
CA LEU A 17 -8.74 -6.30 -5.39
C LEU A 17 -9.13 -6.90 -4.03
N TYR A 18 -8.94 -8.20 -3.88
CA TYR A 18 -9.15 -8.90 -2.62
C TYR A 18 -7.80 -9.30 -2.04
N PRO A 19 -7.56 -9.06 -0.74
CA PRO A 19 -6.44 -9.66 -0.03
C PRO A 19 -6.35 -11.16 -0.30
N ALA A 20 -5.23 -11.61 -0.87
CA ALA A 20 -4.93 -13.04 -1.02
C ALA A 20 -3.78 -13.46 -0.12
N ASP A 21 -2.99 -12.50 0.35
CA ASP A 21 -1.83 -12.70 1.20
C ASP A 21 -2.21 -12.41 2.67
N PRO A 22 -1.88 -13.30 3.62
CA PRO A 22 -2.16 -13.08 5.05
C PRO A 22 -1.38 -11.92 5.66
N GLU A 23 -0.27 -11.50 5.05
CA GLU A 23 0.48 -10.30 5.47
C GLU A 23 -0.17 -9.00 4.98
N PHE A 24 -1.21 -9.12 4.15
CA PHE A 24 -1.98 -8.00 3.63
C PHE A 24 -3.31 -7.86 4.37
N SER A 25 -3.64 -6.64 4.77
CA SER A 25 -4.93 -6.32 5.37
C SER A 25 -5.46 -4.98 4.89
N ILE A 26 -6.80 -4.87 4.85
CA ILE A 26 -7.51 -3.61 4.63
C ILE A 26 -7.86 -3.04 6.00
N GLY A 27 -7.55 -1.77 6.20
CA GLY A 27 -7.54 -1.13 7.51
C GLY A 27 -6.35 -1.57 8.36
N GLY A 28 -6.26 -1.00 9.56
CA GLY A 28 -5.19 -1.25 10.51
C GLY A 28 -4.82 0.00 11.29
N TYR A 29 -4.16 -0.19 12.44
CA TYR A 29 -3.72 0.94 13.29
C TYR A 29 -4.84 1.92 13.70
N GLY A 30 -6.08 1.42 13.85
CA GLY A 30 -7.25 2.25 14.16
C GLY A 30 -7.80 3.06 12.98
N ARG A 31 -7.33 2.78 11.76
CA ARG A 31 -7.77 3.42 10.51
C ARG A 31 -8.43 2.41 9.59
N ASP A 32 -9.48 2.83 8.91
CA ASP A 32 -10.19 2.07 7.88
C ASP A 32 -9.78 2.47 6.46
N ASP A 33 -9.07 3.58 6.28
CA ASP A 33 -8.69 4.17 5.00
C ASP A 33 -7.25 3.83 4.53
N VAL A 34 -6.70 2.73 5.04
CA VAL A 34 -5.33 2.28 4.74
C VAL A 34 -5.31 0.84 4.27
N LEU A 35 -4.30 0.50 3.48
CA LEU A 35 -3.86 -0.85 3.20
C LEU A 35 -2.59 -1.11 3.98
N VAL A 36 -2.48 -2.27 4.62
CA VAL A 36 -1.29 -2.65 5.38
C VAL A 36 -0.69 -3.89 4.76
N PHE A 37 0.58 -3.82 4.36
CA PHE A 37 1.35 -4.97 3.91
C PHE A 37 2.63 -5.07 4.71
N LYS A 38 2.89 -6.23 5.34
CA LYS A 38 4.08 -6.43 6.20
C LYS A 38 4.26 -5.34 7.26
N GLY A 39 3.15 -4.85 7.80
CA GLY A 39 3.14 -3.76 8.79
C GLY A 39 3.34 -2.35 8.21
N ALA A 40 3.58 -2.19 6.90
CA ALA A 40 3.67 -0.88 6.26
C ALA A 40 2.28 -0.38 5.82
N PRO A 41 1.80 0.75 6.35
CA PRO A 41 0.51 1.33 5.96
C PRO A 41 0.67 2.24 4.74
N VAL A 42 -0.23 2.09 3.77
CA VAL A 42 -0.40 3.00 2.62
C VAL A 42 -1.85 3.48 2.60
N SER A 43 -2.07 4.80 2.53
CA SER A 43 -3.43 5.34 2.49
C SER A 43 -4.08 5.15 1.13
N LEU A 44 -5.40 4.93 1.10
CA LEU A 44 -6.16 4.88 -0.16
C LEU A 44 -5.96 6.15 -1.00
N SER A 45 -5.90 7.30 -0.33
CA SER A 45 -5.66 8.59 -0.99
C SER A 45 -4.30 8.65 -1.70
N ALA A 46 -3.29 7.95 -1.20
CA ALA A 46 -1.99 7.88 -1.85
C ALA A 46 -2.04 6.98 -3.09
N ILE A 47 -2.79 5.88 -3.00
CA ILE A 47 -3.03 4.97 -4.14
C ILE A 47 -3.82 5.68 -5.23
N GLN A 48 -4.92 6.36 -4.87
CA GLN A 48 -5.72 7.11 -5.82
C GLN A 48 -4.89 8.16 -6.55
N LYS A 49 -4.12 8.99 -5.83
CA LYS A 49 -3.24 9.99 -6.45
C LYS A 49 -2.18 9.39 -7.38
N MET A 50 -1.64 8.24 -7.02
CA MET A 50 -0.66 7.53 -7.82
C MET A 50 -1.29 7.02 -9.13
N LEU A 51 -2.46 6.41 -9.05
CA LEU A 51 -3.20 5.95 -10.22
C LEU A 51 -3.71 7.12 -11.07
N GLU A 52 -4.21 8.20 -10.47
CA GLU A 52 -4.70 9.37 -11.19
C GLU A 52 -3.62 10.01 -12.08
N LYS A 53 -2.37 9.98 -11.61
CA LYS A 53 -1.22 10.50 -12.36
C LYS A 53 -0.96 9.73 -13.66
N GLU A 54 -1.26 8.43 -13.69
CA GLU A 54 -1.00 7.57 -14.85
C GLU A 54 -2.24 7.37 -15.73
N PHE A 55 -3.42 7.28 -15.10
CA PHE A 55 -4.64 6.81 -15.75
C PHE A 55 -5.76 7.86 -15.83
N GLY A 56 -5.58 9.06 -15.27
CA GLY A 56 -6.58 10.13 -15.30
C GLY A 56 -7.60 10.04 -14.16
N GLU A 57 -8.90 10.12 -14.46
CA GLU A 57 -9.94 10.07 -13.41
C GLU A 57 -10.08 8.65 -12.84
N VAL A 58 -9.61 8.46 -11.60
CA VAL A 58 -9.65 7.20 -10.85
C VAL A 58 -10.36 7.42 -9.51
N LEU A 59 -11.28 6.54 -9.15
CA LEU A 59 -11.90 6.48 -7.84
C LEU A 59 -11.46 5.20 -7.14
N VAL A 60 -10.92 5.33 -5.92
CA VAL A 60 -10.51 4.18 -5.10
C VAL A 60 -11.36 4.16 -3.83
N ASN A 61 -12.08 3.08 -3.61
CA ASN A 61 -12.95 2.89 -2.46
C ASN A 61 -12.68 1.55 -1.78
N ILE A 62 -12.91 1.48 -0.46
CA ILE A 62 -13.00 0.19 0.24
C ILE A 62 -14.46 -0.24 0.25
N LYS A 63 -14.70 -1.49 -0.13
CA LYS A 63 -15.97 -2.17 0.11
C LYS A 63 -15.72 -3.52 0.76
N GLU A 64 -16.26 -3.66 1.97
CA GLU A 64 -16.15 -4.87 2.78
C GLU A 64 -14.67 -5.26 2.96
N ASN A 65 -14.23 -6.37 2.34
CA ASN A 65 -12.85 -6.83 2.36
C ASN A 65 -12.20 -6.73 0.96
N SER A 66 -12.56 -5.70 0.21
CA SER A 66 -12.02 -5.45 -1.13
C SER A 66 -11.76 -3.97 -1.36
N ILE A 67 -10.84 -3.71 -2.29
CA ILE A 67 -10.59 -2.37 -2.82
C ILE A 67 -11.26 -2.33 -4.18
N GLU A 68 -12.22 -1.43 -4.34
CA GLU A 68 -12.81 -1.11 -5.64
C GLU A 68 -12.02 0.03 -6.27
N ILE A 69 -11.58 -0.17 -7.51
CA ILE A 69 -10.97 0.88 -8.32
C ILE A 69 -11.86 1.05 -9.54
N GLU A 70 -12.30 2.27 -9.76
CA GLU A 70 -13.16 2.66 -10.87
C GLU A 70 -12.46 3.72 -11.70
N MET A 71 -12.48 3.55 -13.02
CA MET A 71 -11.76 4.40 -13.97
C MET A 71 -12.68 4.76 -15.15
N GLN A 72 -12.73 6.05 -15.51
CA GLN A 72 -13.47 6.49 -16.69
C GLN A 72 -12.70 6.19 -17.98
N ARG A 73 -13.36 5.52 -18.93
CA ARG A 73 -12.86 5.25 -20.29
C ARG A 73 -11.43 4.70 -20.38
N MET A 74 -11.28 3.43 -20.05
CA MET A 74 -10.16 2.61 -20.49
C MET A 74 -10.69 1.24 -20.91
N ASP A 75 -10.09 0.66 -21.95
CA ASP A 75 -10.25 -0.78 -22.18
C ASP A 75 -9.66 -1.49 -20.97
N CYS A 76 -10.54 -2.06 -20.14
CA CYS A 76 -10.13 -2.72 -18.91
C CYS A 76 -8.97 -3.68 -19.15
N SER A 77 -9.04 -4.45 -20.24
CA SER A 77 -8.07 -5.51 -20.53
C SER A 77 -6.64 -5.01 -20.65
N LEU A 78 -6.44 -3.74 -21.02
CA LEU A 78 -5.12 -3.14 -21.20
C LEU A 78 -4.52 -2.56 -19.91
N VAL A 79 -5.34 -2.23 -18.91
CA VAL A 79 -4.90 -1.42 -17.76
C VAL A 79 -4.94 -2.18 -16.44
N ILE A 80 -5.67 -3.30 -16.40
CA ILE A 80 -5.82 -4.10 -15.18
C ILE A 80 -4.47 -4.57 -14.62
N GLU A 81 -3.60 -5.10 -15.48
CA GLU A 81 -2.32 -5.62 -15.06
C GLU A 81 -1.43 -4.49 -14.54
N ASP A 82 -1.39 -3.35 -15.23
CA ASP A 82 -0.59 -2.19 -14.85
C ASP A 82 -1.02 -1.63 -13.49
N VAL A 83 -2.32 -1.48 -13.24
CA VAL A 83 -2.86 -1.02 -11.95
C VAL A 83 -2.50 -2.00 -10.83
N ALA A 84 -2.67 -3.29 -11.06
CA ALA A 84 -2.33 -4.31 -10.06
C ALA A 84 -0.83 -4.33 -9.74
N ILE A 85 0.02 -4.14 -10.76
CA ILE A 85 1.48 -4.04 -10.62
C ILE A 85 1.85 -2.77 -9.84
N ALA A 86 1.30 -1.62 -10.21
CA ALA A 86 1.61 -0.33 -9.57
C ALA A 86 1.27 -0.34 -8.07
N ILE A 87 0.11 -0.88 -7.71
CA ILE A 87 -0.30 -1.01 -6.30
C ILE A 87 0.63 -1.98 -5.57
N ARG A 88 0.95 -3.13 -6.17
CA ARG A 88 1.88 -4.10 -5.57
C ARG A 88 3.24 -3.47 -5.31
N GLU A 89 3.82 -2.79 -6.30
CA GLU A 89 5.13 -2.14 -6.19
C GLU A 89 5.13 -1.05 -5.12
N MET A 90 4.07 -0.24 -5.06
CA MET A 90 3.91 0.76 -4.01
C MET A 90 3.92 0.15 -2.60
N MET A 91 3.15 -0.94 -2.40
CA MET A 91 3.09 -1.63 -1.11
C MET A 91 4.43 -2.29 -0.75
N GLU A 92 5.09 -2.94 -1.71
CA GLU A 92 6.40 -3.57 -1.47
C GLU A 92 7.49 -2.54 -1.16
N ASN A 93 7.46 -1.38 -1.81
CA ASN A 93 8.40 -0.30 -1.51
C ASN A 93 8.13 0.30 -0.14
N ALA A 94 6.87 0.51 0.24
CA ALA A 94 6.52 0.98 1.58
C ALA A 94 7.00 0.01 2.68
N ALA A 95 6.89 -1.31 2.44
CA ALA A 95 7.44 -2.32 3.35
C ALA A 95 8.97 -2.23 3.48
N LYS A 96 9.69 -2.09 2.35
CA LYS A 96 11.15 -1.93 2.36
C LYS A 96 11.58 -0.65 3.09
N ASP A 97 10.87 0.46 2.89
CA ASP A 97 11.17 1.73 3.54
C ASP A 97 10.96 1.62 5.06
N LEU A 98 9.92 0.92 5.50
CA LEU A 98 9.68 0.65 6.92
C LEU A 98 10.82 -0.17 7.55
N ASP A 99 11.27 -1.24 6.88
CA ASP A 99 12.39 -2.07 7.35
C ASP A 99 13.67 -1.22 7.50
N GLN A 100 13.95 -0.34 6.54
CA GLN A 100 15.11 0.57 6.60
C GLN A 100 15.01 1.55 7.78
N ILE A 101 13.84 2.14 8.01
CA ILE A 101 13.61 3.03 9.15
C ILE A 101 13.83 2.28 10.46
N GLU A 102 13.33 1.05 10.58
CA GLU A 102 13.52 0.22 11.78
C GLU A 102 15.00 -0.03 12.06
N GLU A 103 15.79 -0.38 11.05
CA GLU A 103 17.22 -0.59 11.20
C GLU A 103 17.96 0.70 11.62
N ILE A 104 17.62 1.85 11.02
CA ILE A 104 18.20 3.16 11.41
C ILE A 104 17.88 3.48 12.87
N ILE A 105 16.66 3.22 13.33
CA ILE A 105 16.25 3.41 14.73
C ILE A 105 17.05 2.48 15.65
N LYS A 106 17.15 1.19 15.32
CA LYS A 106 17.93 0.20 16.09
C LYS A 106 19.39 0.63 16.22
N GLU A 107 20.01 1.07 15.13
CA GLU A 107 21.38 1.57 15.15
C GLU A 107 21.53 2.82 16.03
N SER A 108 20.58 3.76 15.93
CA SER A 108 20.59 4.98 16.72
C SER A 108 20.45 4.69 18.21
N LEU A 109 19.55 3.77 18.58
CA LEU A 109 19.38 3.31 19.97
C LEU A 109 20.64 2.59 20.49
N LYS A 110 21.27 1.72 19.68
CA LYS A 110 22.54 1.08 20.05
C LYS A 110 23.64 2.12 20.31
N LYS A 111 23.75 3.15 19.46
CA LYS A 111 24.70 4.26 19.65
C LYS A 111 24.40 5.03 20.93
N TYR A 112 23.13 5.33 21.22
CA TYR A 112 22.71 5.99 22.45
C TYR A 112 23.06 5.17 23.69
N MET A 113 22.70 3.88 23.73
CA MET A 113 23.00 3.01 24.88
C MET A 113 24.49 2.85 25.14
N ARG A 114 25.34 2.81 24.09
CA ARG A 114 26.80 2.82 24.26
C ARG A 114 27.33 4.11 24.90
N ARG A 115 26.71 5.26 24.59
CA ARG A 115 27.08 6.55 25.19
C ARG A 115 26.64 6.66 26.64
N VAL A 116 25.42 6.22 26.95
CA VAL A 116 24.89 6.27 28.33
C VAL A 116 25.55 5.21 29.22
N GLY A 117 25.80 4.01 28.69
CA GLY A 117 26.53 2.94 29.38
C GLY A 117 28.04 3.15 29.47
N GLY A 118 28.60 4.11 28.72
CA GLY A 118 30.01 4.48 28.75
C GLY A 118 30.38 5.52 29.82
N SER A 119 29.42 6.02 30.60
CA SER A 119 29.64 7.05 31.62
C SER A 119 29.93 6.47 33.02
N ASN A 120 30.66 5.35 33.09
CA ASN A 120 31.07 4.73 34.35
C ASN A 120 32.50 4.17 34.27
N GLY A 121 33.46 5.02 33.92
CA GLY A 121 34.88 4.68 33.98
C GLY A 121 35.77 5.92 33.98
N ASN A 122 36.07 6.41 35.19
CA ASN A 122 37.09 7.41 35.58
C ASN A 122 37.07 8.78 34.90
#